data_AF-A0A2V8GHV8-F1
#
_entry.id   AF-A0A2V8GHV8-F1
#
_cell.length_a   1.000
_cell.length_b   1.000
_cell.length_c   1.000
_cell.angle_alpha   90.00
_cell.angle_beta   90.00
_cell.angle_gamma   90.00
#
_symmetry.space_group_name_H-M   'P 1'
#
loop_
_entity.id
_entity.type
_entity.pdbx_description
1 polymer ?
#
loop_
_entity_poly.entity_id
_entity_poly.type
_entity_poly.pdbx_seq_one_letter_code
_entity_poly.pdbx_strand_id
1 'polypeptide(L)'
;MIDIAGGPADAAAAAARAAGLKYFAMPIAATRSPATFDIAKVDAVIKAISDPANQPVYLNSGNGRPTAMVWMIKRVLVDGWSVEQAGAEAATIGLVNDDPAVPAFWKFAQDYIVAHDELPAPP
;
A
#
# COMPACT_ATOMS: atom_id res chain seq x y z
N MET A 1 -7.88 9.41 4.65
CA MET A 1 -7.54 9.10 3.25
C MET A 1 -6.06 9.30 3.02
N ILE A 2 -5.40 8.25 2.58
CA ILE A 2 -4.02 8.27 2.09
C ILE A 2 -4.11 7.98 0.60
N ASP A 3 -3.78 8.96 -0.23
CA ASP A 3 -3.79 8.85 -1.68
C ASP A 3 -2.38 8.59 -2.20
N ILE A 4 -2.18 7.42 -2.80
CA ILE A 4 -0.89 6.96 -3.33
C ILE A 4 -0.84 6.99 -4.86
N ALA A 5 -1.86 7.52 -5.53
CA ALA A 5 -1.92 7.60 -6.99
C ALA A 5 -1.08 8.74 -7.60
N GLY A 6 -0.91 9.85 -6.87
CA GLY A 6 -0.15 11.03 -7.36
C GLY A 6 -0.87 11.91 -8.38
N GLY A 7 -2.21 11.80 -8.47
CA GLY A 7 -3.05 12.65 -9.33
C GLY A 7 -3.49 13.97 -8.66
N PRO A 8 -4.37 14.74 -9.32
CA PRO A 8 -4.90 16.01 -8.80
C PRO A 8 -5.61 15.80 -7.45
N ALA A 9 -5.11 16.47 -6.42
CA ALA A 9 -5.49 16.20 -5.04
C ALA A 9 -6.73 16.97 -4.55
N ASP A 10 -7.14 18.06 -5.21
CA ASP A 10 -8.05 19.03 -4.60
C ASP A 10 -9.45 18.46 -4.30
N ALA A 11 -10.06 17.76 -5.27
CA ALA A 11 -11.38 17.16 -5.09
C ALA A 11 -11.35 15.98 -4.11
N ALA A 12 -10.34 15.11 -4.21
CA ALA A 12 -10.16 13.97 -3.31
C ALA A 12 -9.91 14.43 -1.86
N ALA A 13 -9.08 15.46 -1.68
CA ALA A 13 -8.81 16.05 -0.37
C ALA A 13 -10.04 16.73 0.22
N ALA A 14 -10.83 17.43 -0.60
CA ALA A 14 -12.10 18.01 -0.15
C ALA A 14 -13.09 16.92 0.31
N ALA A 15 -13.26 15.86 -0.49
CA ALA A 15 -14.14 14.75 -0.15
C ALA A 15 -13.69 14.01 1.12
N ALA A 16 -12.37 13.76 1.27
CA ALA A 16 -11.81 13.16 2.47
C ALA A 16 -12.11 13.98 3.72
N ARG A 17 -11.88 15.30 3.67
CA ARG A 17 -12.16 16.20 4.80
C ARG A 17 -13.66 16.27 5.10
N ALA A 18 -14.51 16.31 4.08
CA ALA A 18 -15.97 16.29 4.25
C ALA A 18 -16.45 14.99 4.92
N ALA A 19 -15.77 13.87 4.68
CA ALA A 19 -16.01 12.59 5.34
C ALA A 19 -15.34 12.48 6.73
N GLY A 20 -14.75 13.56 7.25
CA GLY A 20 -14.06 13.56 8.56
C GLY A 20 -12.69 12.86 8.56
N LEU A 21 -12.12 12.57 7.38
CA LEU A 21 -10.84 11.90 7.25
C LEU A 21 -9.69 12.92 7.12
N LYS A 22 -8.55 12.62 7.74
CA LYS A 22 -7.27 13.27 7.39
C LYS A 22 -6.92 12.97 5.93
N TYR A 23 -6.33 13.90 5.20
CA TYR A 23 -5.88 13.66 3.83
C TYR A 23 -4.35 13.73 3.73
N PHE A 24 -3.74 12.70 3.15
CA PHE A 24 -2.32 12.63 2.87
C PHE A 24 -2.10 12.27 1.40
N ALA A 25 -1.27 13.04 0.69
CA ALA A 25 -0.81 12.70 -0.65
C ALA A 25 0.58 12.08 -0.56
N MET A 26 0.69 10.78 -0.85
CA MET A 26 1.90 9.98 -0.68
C MET A 26 2.14 9.10 -1.92
N PRO A 27 2.45 9.72 -3.07
CA PRO A 27 2.45 9.02 -4.35
C PRO A 27 3.50 7.91 -4.41
N ILE A 28 3.05 6.68 -4.71
CA ILE A 28 3.91 5.57 -5.11
C ILE A 28 3.85 5.50 -6.63
N ALA A 29 5.00 5.69 -7.30
CA ALA A 29 5.05 5.66 -8.76
C ALA A 29 4.57 4.29 -9.27
N ALA A 30 3.56 4.30 -10.14
CA ALA A 30 3.14 3.10 -10.83
C ALA A 30 4.27 2.68 -11.79
N THR A 31 4.89 1.54 -11.52
CA THR A 31 5.98 1.01 -12.34
C THR A 31 5.71 -0.43 -12.73
N ARG A 32 6.26 -0.83 -13.89
CA ARG A 32 6.25 -2.22 -14.38
C ARG A 32 7.49 -3.00 -13.95
N SER A 33 8.41 -2.37 -13.25
CA SER A 33 9.65 -3.00 -12.78
C SER A 33 9.73 -2.97 -11.25
N PRO A 34 9.83 -4.14 -10.58
CA PRO A 34 9.95 -4.20 -9.12
C PRO A 34 11.11 -3.35 -8.58
N ALA A 35 12.24 -3.34 -9.28
CA ALA A 35 13.46 -2.65 -8.87
C ALA A 35 13.36 -1.12 -8.88
N THR A 36 12.25 -0.57 -9.38
CA THR A 36 12.05 0.88 -9.52
C THR A 36 11.02 1.44 -8.55
N PHE A 37 10.42 0.60 -7.69
CA PHE A 37 9.65 1.09 -6.56
C PHE A 37 10.59 1.75 -5.54
N ASP A 38 10.18 2.90 -5.05
CA ASP A 38 10.89 3.65 -4.01
C ASP A 38 10.48 3.11 -2.63
N ILE A 39 11.39 2.34 -2.02
CA ILE A 39 11.18 1.68 -0.73
C ILE A 39 10.81 2.71 0.35
N ALA A 40 11.48 3.86 0.40
CA ALA A 40 11.22 4.88 1.42
C ALA A 40 9.80 5.46 1.33
N LYS A 41 9.22 5.53 0.12
CA LYS A 41 7.82 5.92 -0.06
C LYS A 41 6.86 4.84 0.39
N VAL A 42 7.19 3.57 0.13
CA VAL A 42 6.40 2.42 0.61
C VAL A 42 6.41 2.38 2.14
N ASP A 43 7.58 2.56 2.78
CA ASP A 43 7.73 2.65 4.25
C ASP A 43 6.85 3.74 4.84
N ALA A 44 6.91 4.93 4.24
CA ALA A 44 6.14 6.08 4.70
C ALA A 44 4.63 5.78 4.64
N VAL A 45 4.16 5.14 3.56
CA VAL A 45 2.75 4.76 3.42
C VAL A 45 2.37 3.70 4.45
N ILE A 46 3.17 2.64 4.64
CA ILE A 46 2.91 1.58 5.63
C ILE A 46 2.80 2.18 7.04
N LYS A 47 3.73 3.08 7.40
CA LYS A 47 3.69 3.81 8.66
C LYS A 47 2.40 4.64 8.80
N ALA A 48 2.03 5.38 7.76
CA ALA A 48 0.85 6.25 7.79
C ALA A 48 -0.46 5.46 7.92
N ILE A 49 -0.61 4.32 7.23
CA ILE A 49 -1.82 3.48 7.32
C ILE A 49 -1.91 2.68 8.63
N SER A 50 -0.77 2.46 9.31
CA SER A 50 -0.69 1.71 10.55
C SER A 50 -0.80 2.57 11.81
N ASP A 51 -0.61 3.89 11.68
CA ASP A 51 -0.74 4.85 12.79
C ASP A 51 -2.20 4.95 13.28
N PRO A 52 -2.49 4.60 14.54
CA PRO A 52 -3.84 4.72 15.12
C PRO A 52 -4.41 6.14 15.05
N ALA A 53 -3.55 7.16 15.08
CA ALA A 53 -3.99 8.56 14.98
C ALA A 53 -4.56 8.90 13.59
N ASN A 54 -4.33 8.07 12.57
CA ASN A 54 -4.85 8.26 11.23
C ASN A 54 -6.14 7.48 10.97
N GLN A 55 -6.61 6.69 11.94
CA GLN A 55 -7.85 5.92 11.81
C GLN A 55 -9.10 6.80 11.96
N PRO A 56 -10.18 6.50 11.20
CA PRO A 56 -10.27 5.47 10.16
C PRO A 56 -9.48 5.82 8.88
N VAL A 57 -8.81 4.82 8.29
CA VAL A 57 -8.00 4.99 7.06
C VAL A 57 -8.75 4.50 5.82
N TYR A 58 -8.62 5.27 4.72
CA TYR A 58 -8.99 4.87 3.37
C TYR A 58 -7.76 5.02 2.47
N LEU A 59 -7.31 3.94 1.82
CA LEU A 59 -6.10 3.91 0.97
C LEU A 59 -6.48 3.82 -0.51
N ASN A 60 -6.06 4.79 -1.32
CA ASN A 60 -6.43 4.91 -2.74
C ASN A 60 -5.22 4.90 -3.69
N SER A 61 -5.28 4.14 -4.79
CA SER A 61 -4.18 4.06 -5.78
C SER A 61 -4.61 4.12 -7.25
N GLY A 62 -5.80 4.64 -7.55
CA GLY A 62 -6.33 4.80 -8.92
C GLY A 62 -6.79 3.49 -9.59
N ASN A 63 -6.00 2.43 -9.55
CA ASN A 63 -6.31 1.11 -10.15
C ASN A 63 -6.25 -0.06 -9.14
N GLY A 64 -6.19 0.23 -7.85
CA GLY A 64 -6.16 -0.77 -6.77
C GLY A 64 -4.85 -1.55 -6.60
N ARG A 65 -3.94 -1.57 -7.59
CA ARG A 65 -2.72 -2.40 -7.54
C ARG A 65 -1.70 -1.92 -6.50
N PRO A 66 -1.26 -0.64 -6.48
CA PRO A 66 -0.43 -0.16 -5.39
C PRO A 66 -1.11 -0.28 -4.02
N THR A 67 -2.44 -0.05 -3.93
CA THR A 67 -3.18 -0.26 -2.68
C THR A 67 -3.06 -1.71 -2.21
N ALA A 68 -3.33 -2.69 -3.09
CA ALA A 68 -3.26 -4.11 -2.77
C ALA A 68 -1.85 -4.56 -2.38
N MET A 69 -0.83 -4.07 -3.08
CA MET A 69 0.58 -4.31 -2.76
C MET A 69 0.94 -3.84 -1.35
N VAL A 70 0.64 -2.58 -1.01
CA VAL A 70 0.90 -2.03 0.33
C VAL A 70 0.10 -2.75 1.39
N TRP A 71 -1.16 -3.11 1.10
CA TRP A 71 -2.03 -3.82 2.03
C TRP A 71 -1.47 -5.21 2.37
N MET A 72 -1.01 -5.96 1.36
CA MET A 72 -0.35 -7.24 1.56
C MET A 72 0.86 -7.13 2.49
N ILE A 73 1.74 -6.16 2.25
CA ILE A 73 2.94 -5.94 3.06
C ILE A 73 2.54 -5.65 4.51
N LYS A 74 1.58 -4.76 4.73
CA LYS A 74 1.08 -4.40 6.05
C LYS A 74 0.46 -5.61 6.78
N ARG A 75 -0.31 -6.45 6.07
CA ARG A 75 -0.88 -7.67 6.68
C ARG A 75 0.20 -8.58 7.24
N VAL A 76 1.27 -8.80 6.50
CA VAL A 76 2.34 -9.70 6.93
C VAL A 76 3.17 -9.07 8.03
N LEU A 77 3.73 -7.87 7.79
CA LEU A 77 4.74 -7.28 8.67
C LEU A 77 4.16 -6.57 9.90
N VAL A 78 2.89 -6.14 9.85
CA VAL A 78 2.27 -5.37 10.94
C VAL A 78 1.15 -6.16 11.61
N ASP A 79 0.30 -6.85 10.83
CA ASP A 79 -0.83 -7.61 11.40
C ASP A 79 -0.50 -9.07 11.72
N GLY A 80 0.70 -9.55 11.36
CA GLY A 80 1.16 -10.91 11.64
C GLY A 80 0.45 -12.01 10.82
N TRP A 81 -0.11 -11.66 9.66
CA TRP A 81 -0.74 -12.65 8.77
C TRP A 81 0.32 -13.46 8.02
N SER A 82 -0.05 -14.68 7.60
CA SER A 82 0.78 -15.41 6.65
C SER A 82 0.80 -14.71 5.27
N VAL A 83 1.87 -14.91 4.52
CA VAL A 83 1.99 -14.41 3.13
C VAL A 83 0.84 -14.92 2.26
N GLU A 84 0.39 -16.16 2.47
CA GLU A 84 -0.72 -16.75 1.73
C GLU A 84 -2.06 -16.05 2.04
N GLN A 85 -2.36 -15.80 3.31
CA GLN A 85 -3.58 -15.09 3.73
C GLN A 85 -3.58 -13.65 3.20
N ALA A 86 -2.47 -12.94 3.35
CA ALA A 86 -2.31 -11.58 2.85
C ALA A 86 -2.41 -11.52 1.31
N GLY A 87 -1.83 -12.51 0.61
CA GLY A 87 -1.92 -12.62 -0.84
C GLY A 87 -3.35 -12.86 -1.32
N ALA A 88 -4.10 -13.73 -0.66
CA ALA A 88 -5.52 -13.95 -0.99
C ALA A 88 -6.33 -12.65 -0.88
N GLU A 89 -6.12 -11.84 0.17
CA GLU A 89 -6.76 -10.53 0.30
C GLU A 89 -6.32 -9.58 -0.83
N ALA A 90 -5.02 -9.48 -1.10
CA ALA A 90 -4.48 -8.61 -2.14
C ALA A 90 -5.03 -8.92 -3.53
N ALA A 91 -5.27 -10.20 -3.84
CA ALA A 91 -5.92 -10.62 -5.07
C ALA A 91 -7.38 -10.13 -5.19
N THR A 92 -8.11 -10.02 -4.08
CA THR A 92 -9.48 -9.46 -4.09
C THR A 92 -9.49 -7.94 -4.25
N ILE A 93 -8.40 -7.24 -3.87
CA ILE A 93 -8.29 -5.79 -3.97
C ILE A 93 -7.84 -5.36 -5.39
N GLY A 94 -6.85 -6.03 -5.97
CA GLY A 94 -6.33 -5.62 -7.28
C GLY A 94 -5.08 -6.33 -7.79
N LEU A 95 -4.45 -7.22 -7.01
CA LEU A 95 -3.35 -8.07 -7.51
C LEU A 95 -3.86 -9.31 -8.26
N VAL A 96 -4.76 -9.10 -9.22
CA VAL A 96 -5.27 -10.13 -10.12
C VAL A 96 -4.28 -10.30 -11.28
N ASN A 97 -3.92 -11.53 -11.62
CA ASN A 97 -2.98 -11.81 -12.73
C ASN A 97 -3.63 -11.66 -14.12
N ASP A 98 -4.39 -10.58 -14.33
CA ASP A 98 -5.07 -10.23 -15.58
C ASP A 98 -4.37 -9.11 -16.36
N ASP A 99 -3.35 -8.49 -15.77
CA ASP A 99 -2.57 -7.40 -16.35
C ASP A 99 -1.06 -7.67 -16.24
N PRO A 100 -0.27 -7.43 -17.30
CA PRO A 100 1.16 -7.72 -17.32
C PRO A 100 2.00 -6.91 -16.32
N ALA A 101 1.46 -5.83 -15.73
CA ALA A 101 2.14 -5.09 -14.68
C ALA A 101 2.01 -5.77 -13.30
N VAL A 102 0.98 -6.58 -13.07
CA VAL A 102 0.67 -7.16 -11.74
C VAL A 102 1.78 -8.06 -11.19
N PRO A 103 2.47 -8.90 -11.99
CA PRO A 103 3.62 -9.66 -11.51
C PRO A 103 4.71 -8.80 -10.84
N ALA A 104 4.89 -7.55 -11.28
CA ALA A 104 5.87 -6.65 -10.68
C ALA A 104 5.48 -6.21 -9.26
N PHE A 105 4.19 -5.97 -9.00
CA PHE A 105 3.68 -5.63 -7.68
C PHE A 105 3.75 -6.82 -6.72
N TRP A 106 3.40 -8.02 -7.19
CA TRP A 106 3.58 -9.26 -6.42
C TRP A 106 5.03 -9.47 -6.00
N LYS A 107 5.94 -9.42 -6.99
CA LYS A 107 7.35 -9.62 -6.73
C LYS A 107 7.90 -8.57 -5.77
N PHE A 108 7.58 -7.30 -5.96
CA PHE A 108 8.03 -6.25 -5.05
C PHE A 108 7.52 -6.47 -3.62
N ALA A 109 6.22 -6.79 -3.44
CA ALA A 109 5.68 -7.05 -2.10
C ALA A 109 6.39 -8.22 -1.40
N GLN A 110 6.63 -9.31 -2.12
CA GLN A 110 7.34 -10.48 -1.59
C GLN A 110 8.80 -10.18 -1.26
N ASP A 111 9.52 -9.53 -2.17
CA ASP A 111 10.91 -9.12 -1.95
C ASP A 111 11.01 -8.17 -0.75
N TYR A 112 10.07 -7.23 -0.63
CA TYR A 112 9.99 -6.28 0.49
C TYR A 112 9.74 -7.02 1.82
N ILE A 113 8.76 -7.92 1.86
CA ILE A 113 8.45 -8.73 3.06
C ILE A 113 9.68 -9.50 3.49
N VAL A 114 10.33 -10.24 2.59
CA VAL A 114 11.53 -11.02 2.91
C VAL A 114 12.65 -10.13 3.46
N ALA A 115 12.85 -8.94 2.88
CA ALA A 115 13.87 -8.02 3.34
C ALA A 115 13.58 -7.37 4.71
N HIS A 116 12.32 -7.39 5.19
CA HIS A 116 11.89 -6.73 6.42
C HIS A 116 11.37 -7.69 7.50
N ASP A 117 11.23 -8.98 7.19
CA ASP A 117 10.88 -10.04 8.14
C ASP A 117 12.04 -10.30 9.15
N GLU A 118 13.25 -9.83 8.85
CA GLU A 118 14.42 -9.88 9.73
C GLU A 118 14.57 -8.66 10.66
N LEU A 119 13.72 -7.63 10.54
CA LEU A 119 13.77 -6.45 11.42
C LEU A 119 12.92 -6.71 12.67
N PRO A 120 13.50 -6.56 13.89
CA PRO A 120 12.74 -6.74 15.13
C PRO A 120 11.57 -5.77 15.18
N ALA A 121 10.41 -6.27 15.62
CA ALA A 121 9.21 -5.46 15.81
C ALA A 121 9.54 -4.16 16.57
N PRO A 122 8.97 -3.01 16.18
CA PRO A 122 9.17 -1.76 16.93
C PRO A 122 8.73 -1.96 18.39
N PRO A 123 9.46 -1.36 19.35
CA PRO A 123 9.26 -1.58 20.78
C PRO A 123 7.89 -1.13 21.30
#